data_AF-A0A2E1H6I3-F1
#
_entry.id   AF-A0A2E1H6I3-F1
#
_cell.length_a   1.000
_cell.length_b   1.000
_cell.length_c   1.000
_cell.angle_alpha   90.00
_cell.angle_beta   90.00
_cell.angle_gamma   90.00
#
_symmetry.space_group_name_H-M   'P 1'
#
loop_
_entity.id
_entity.type
_entity.pdbx_description
1 polymer ?
#
loop_
_entity_poly.entity_id
_entity_poly.type
_entity_poly.pdbx_seq_one_letter_code
_entity_poly.pdbx_strand_id
1 'polypeptide(L)'
;MRLAHTMLRVRDLQASLDFYTGFLNLREVRRKVLGDEATLVFLTDASGDYHLELTHNHDGRDYELGNQFGHIALTTHDLDTVRQVVINKGWWYRESKPTSNSRYIFVHDPDGYDIEILQAKGGETISVEHANITVKNIERSIKFFQTAFPDWQVRDQGESDCKWLHFGGATDYIALEEARVGQPLERGEYMRPDINHVGFAVSDLAAVKGRLLAASYTEGMTVEPAEERLRAYFFDEDGFEWEFIEYLLK
;
A
#
# COMPACT_ATOMS: atom_id res chain seq x y z
N MET A 1 13.99 1.15 -9.80
CA MET A 1 12.65 1.58 -9.34
C MET A 1 12.25 0.71 -8.18
N ARG A 2 11.58 1.29 -7.19
CA ARG A 2 11.09 0.56 -6.01
C ARG A 2 9.74 1.09 -5.56
N LEU A 3 9.00 0.29 -4.82
CA LEU A 3 7.84 0.79 -4.09
C LEU A 3 8.32 1.82 -3.05
N ALA A 4 7.67 2.98 -2.99
CA ALA A 4 8.05 4.09 -2.11
C ALA A 4 7.22 4.09 -0.83
N HIS A 5 5.89 4.15 -0.98
CA HIS A 5 4.98 4.20 0.17
C HIS A 5 3.55 3.81 -0.17
N THR A 6 2.80 3.43 0.86
CA THR A 6 1.32 3.43 0.88
C THR A 6 0.85 4.56 1.77
N MET A 7 -0.15 5.32 1.32
CA MET A 7 -0.77 6.39 2.11
C MET A 7 -2.14 5.95 2.64
N LEU A 8 -2.30 5.97 3.97
CA LEU A 8 -3.55 5.72 4.67
C LEU A 8 -4.08 6.99 5.33
N ARG A 9 -5.40 7.17 5.27
CA ARG A 9 -6.07 8.19 6.09
C ARG A 9 -6.49 7.57 7.41
N VAL A 10 -6.20 8.28 8.50
CA VAL A 10 -6.44 7.80 9.86
C VAL A 10 -7.31 8.78 10.65
N ARG A 11 -8.27 8.26 11.41
CA ARG A 11 -9.18 9.06 12.24
C ARG A 11 -8.51 9.55 13.51
N ASP A 12 -7.71 8.69 14.14
CA ASP A 12 -6.99 9.01 15.37
C ASP A 12 -5.51 8.69 15.18
N LEU A 13 -4.71 9.74 14.99
CA LEU A 13 -3.29 9.61 14.76
C LEU A 13 -2.56 8.91 15.92
N GLN A 14 -3.00 9.12 17.17
CA GLN A 14 -2.34 8.48 18.32
C GLN A 14 -2.66 6.99 18.36
N ALA A 15 -3.92 6.61 18.14
CA ALA A 15 -4.30 5.20 18.07
C ALA A 15 -3.54 4.47 16.96
N SER A 16 -3.40 5.09 15.78
CA SER A 16 -2.62 4.53 14.68
C SER A 16 -1.14 4.42 15.05
N LEU A 17 -0.54 5.43 15.70
CA LEU A 17 0.85 5.34 16.14
C LEU A 17 1.07 4.24 17.19
N ASP A 18 0.17 4.10 18.14
CA ASP A 18 0.23 3.02 19.15
C ASP A 18 0.18 1.64 18.49
N PHE A 19 -0.60 1.49 17.43
CA PHE A 19 -0.66 0.27 16.63
C PHE A 19 0.60 0.07 15.78
N TYR A 20 0.92 0.99 14.87
CA TYR A 20 2.00 0.80 13.91
C TYR A 20 3.40 0.87 14.54
N THR A 21 3.61 1.74 15.53
CA THR A 21 4.91 1.85 16.20
C THR A 21 4.99 0.98 17.45
N GLY A 22 3.92 0.93 18.26
CA GLY A 22 3.92 0.19 19.51
C GLY A 22 3.75 -1.32 19.33
N PHE A 23 2.89 -1.76 18.40
CA PHE A 23 2.66 -3.18 18.15
C PHE A 23 3.48 -3.71 16.97
N LEU A 24 3.52 -3.01 15.83
CA LEU A 24 4.25 -3.47 14.64
C LEU A 24 5.73 -3.03 14.61
N ASN A 25 6.18 -2.25 15.61
CA ASN A 25 7.56 -1.79 15.74
C ASN A 25 8.09 -1.01 14.52
N LEU A 26 7.19 -0.35 13.77
CA LEU A 26 7.59 0.62 12.77
C LEU A 26 8.12 1.88 13.43
N ARG A 27 9.05 2.55 12.77
CA ARG A 27 9.70 3.76 13.28
C ARG A 27 9.20 4.98 12.54
N GLU A 28 8.80 5.99 13.28
CA GLU A 28 8.58 7.31 12.70
C GLU A 28 9.90 7.92 12.24
N VAL A 29 10.00 8.23 10.95
CA VAL A 29 11.19 8.83 10.33
C VAL A 29 10.96 10.25 9.85
N ARG A 30 9.69 10.64 9.67
CA ARG A 30 9.33 12.01 9.28
C ARG A 30 7.93 12.36 9.72
N ARG A 31 7.76 13.59 10.18
CA ARG A 31 6.45 14.21 10.45
C ARG A 31 6.37 15.57 9.79
N LYS A 32 5.23 15.88 9.18
CA LYS A 32 4.94 17.17 8.58
C LYS A 32 3.54 17.64 8.96
N VAL A 33 3.45 18.88 9.43
CA VAL A 33 2.16 19.56 9.68
C VAL A 33 1.89 20.50 8.52
N LEU A 34 0.72 20.37 7.89
CA LEU A 34 0.25 21.19 6.78
C LEU A 34 -0.71 22.26 7.30
N GLY A 35 -0.18 23.21 8.09
CA GLY A 35 -1.01 24.21 8.75
C GLY A 35 -2.12 23.57 9.59
N ASP A 36 -3.34 24.08 9.42
CA ASP A 36 -4.55 23.58 10.09
C ASP A 36 -5.28 22.49 9.27
N GLU A 37 -4.70 22.03 8.16
CA GLU A 37 -5.35 21.06 7.26
C GLU A 37 -5.12 19.62 7.74
N ALA A 38 -3.85 19.23 7.88
CA ALA A 38 -3.50 17.84 8.15
C ALA A 38 -2.12 17.66 8.81
N THR A 39 -1.95 16.51 9.47
CA THR A 39 -0.65 15.99 9.91
C THR A 39 -0.32 14.72 9.13
N LEU A 40 0.86 14.68 8.54
CA LEU A 40 1.43 13.54 7.82
C LEU A 40 2.55 12.92 8.65
N VAL A 41 2.52 11.60 8.84
CA VAL A 41 3.57 10.84 9.54
C VAL A 41 4.04 9.69 8.66
N PHE A 42 5.35 9.60 8.44
CA PHE A 42 5.98 8.54 7.66
C PHE A 42 6.64 7.55 8.61
N LEU A 43 6.17 6.31 8.54
CA LEU A 43 6.67 5.17 9.30
C LEU A 43 7.43 4.24 8.36
N THR A 44 8.48 3.60 8.85
CA THR A 44 9.22 2.57 8.09
C THR A 44 9.76 1.48 9.02
N ASP A 45 10.12 0.35 8.43
CA ASP A 45 10.76 -0.76 9.14
C ASP A 45 12.27 -0.52 9.35
N ALA A 46 13.04 -1.56 9.64
CA ALA A 46 14.48 -1.47 9.80
C ALA A 46 15.23 -1.07 8.52
N SER A 47 14.72 -1.45 7.34
CA SER A 47 15.35 -1.20 6.03
C SER A 47 15.30 0.28 5.63
N GLY A 48 14.20 0.97 5.95
CA GLY A 48 13.98 2.33 5.46
C GLY A 48 13.59 2.41 3.98
N ASP A 49 13.34 1.27 3.32
CA ASP A 49 13.13 1.23 1.87
C ASP A 49 11.69 1.54 1.48
N TYR A 50 10.72 1.12 2.30
CA TYR A 50 9.29 1.36 2.10
C TYR A 50 8.70 2.15 3.27
N HIS A 51 7.78 3.07 2.99
CA HIS A 51 7.13 3.86 4.01
C HIS A 51 5.62 3.64 4.07
N LEU A 52 5.07 3.65 5.27
CA LEU A 52 3.65 3.85 5.50
C LEU A 52 3.44 5.33 5.83
N GLU A 53 2.69 6.04 5.00
CA GLU A 53 2.31 7.43 5.23
C GLU A 53 0.92 7.48 5.89
N LEU A 54 0.86 7.91 7.14
CA LEU A 54 -0.39 8.18 7.85
C LEU A 54 -0.75 9.64 7.67
N THR A 55 -1.97 9.92 7.20
CA THR A 55 -2.50 11.28 7.07
C THR A 55 -3.73 11.46 7.93
N HIS A 56 -3.63 12.38 8.88
CA HIS A 56 -4.70 12.77 9.77
C HIS A 56 -5.16 14.19 9.45
N ASN A 57 -6.39 14.35 8.93
CA ASN A 57 -7.00 15.66 8.66
C ASN A 57 -7.59 16.24 9.95
N HIS A 58 -7.40 17.53 10.20
CA HIS A 58 -7.78 18.18 11.47
C HIS A 58 -9.24 18.64 11.52
N ASP A 59 -9.98 18.50 10.43
CA ASP A 59 -11.35 19.00 10.31
C ASP A 59 -12.42 18.02 10.84
N GLY A 60 -11.98 16.91 11.43
CA GLY A 60 -12.86 15.93 12.07
C GLY A 60 -13.75 15.16 11.10
N ARG A 61 -13.43 15.18 9.80
CA ARG A 61 -14.15 14.36 8.81
C ARG A 61 -14.02 12.87 9.15
N ASP A 62 -15.10 12.15 8.90
CA ASP A 62 -15.12 10.69 9.03
C ASP A 62 -15.04 10.05 7.65
N TYR A 63 -14.79 8.75 7.66
CA TYR A 63 -14.34 8.01 6.53
C TYR A 63 -15.09 6.63 6.52
N GLU A 64 -15.59 6.12 5.38
CA GLU A 64 -16.06 4.72 5.21
C GLU A 64 -15.12 3.84 4.38
N LEU A 65 -14.61 2.73 4.95
CA LEU A 65 -13.62 1.85 4.29
C LEU A 65 -14.16 1.30 2.97
N GLY A 66 -13.41 1.53 1.88
CA GLY A 66 -13.69 0.97 0.57
C GLY A 66 -13.44 -0.55 0.51
N ASN A 67 -13.68 -1.16 -0.65
CA ASN A 67 -13.41 -2.59 -0.88
C ASN A 67 -12.34 -2.84 -1.97
N GLN A 68 -11.68 -1.78 -2.43
CA GLN A 68 -10.57 -1.88 -3.40
C GLN A 68 -9.24 -2.17 -2.71
N PHE A 69 -9.05 -1.71 -1.48
CA PHE A 69 -7.85 -2.07 -0.74
C PHE A 69 -7.97 -3.45 -0.11
N GLY A 70 -7.03 -4.34 -0.43
CA GLY A 70 -6.94 -5.67 0.14
C GLY A 70 -6.28 -5.64 1.51
N HIS A 71 -4.98 -5.36 1.58
CA HIS A 71 -4.21 -5.31 2.83
C HIS A 71 -2.78 -4.76 2.65
N ILE A 72 -2.16 -4.34 3.76
CA ILE A 72 -0.70 -4.16 3.85
C ILE A 72 -0.13 -5.44 4.45
N ALA A 73 0.86 -6.03 3.78
CA ALA A 73 1.58 -7.19 4.28
C ALA A 73 2.90 -6.78 4.94
N LEU A 74 3.16 -7.37 6.11
CA LEU A 74 4.44 -7.33 6.78
C LEU A 74 4.93 -8.76 7.04
N THR A 75 6.23 -8.96 7.12
CA THR A 75 6.79 -10.24 7.59
C THR A 75 7.29 -10.12 9.03
N THR A 76 7.39 -11.22 9.77
CA THR A 76 8.01 -11.31 11.10
C THR A 76 8.72 -12.65 11.26
N HIS A 77 9.77 -12.72 12.08
CA HIS A 77 10.43 -13.99 12.40
C HIS A 77 9.75 -14.75 13.56
N ASP A 78 8.89 -14.08 14.33
CA ASP A 78 8.20 -14.66 15.48
C ASP A 78 6.69 -14.36 15.41
N LEU A 79 6.02 -15.09 14.53
CA LEU A 79 4.57 -14.96 14.35
C LEU A 79 3.80 -15.42 15.61
N ASP A 80 4.36 -16.33 16.39
CA ASP A 80 3.73 -16.87 17.59
C ASP A 80 3.63 -15.80 18.69
N THR A 81 4.67 -14.99 18.88
CA THR A 81 4.62 -13.82 19.77
C THR A 81 3.61 -12.79 19.29
N VAL A 82 3.61 -12.45 18.00
CA VAL A 82 2.62 -11.51 17.41
C VAL A 82 1.20 -12.01 17.67
N ARG A 83 0.92 -13.27 17.35
CA ARG A 83 -0.37 -13.92 17.57
C ARG A 83 -0.81 -13.84 19.04
N GLN A 84 0.09 -14.11 19.98
CA GLN A 84 -0.22 -14.06 21.40
C GLN A 84 -0.61 -12.65 21.84
N VAL A 85 0.07 -11.61 21.34
CA VAL A 85 -0.27 -10.21 21.62
C VAL A 85 -1.66 -9.86 21.09
N VAL A 86 -1.97 -10.25 19.84
CA VAL A 86 -3.27 -10.02 19.20
C VAL A 86 -4.40 -10.65 20.01
N ILE A 87 -4.24 -11.92 20.41
CA ILE A 87 -5.22 -12.64 21.23
C ILE A 87 -5.38 -11.99 22.60
N ASN A 88 -4.28 -11.62 23.27
CA ASN A 88 -4.32 -11.01 24.61
C ASN A 88 -5.00 -9.64 24.62
N LYS A 89 -4.86 -8.89 23.53
CA LYS A 89 -5.55 -7.60 23.36
C LYS A 89 -7.03 -7.74 22.98
N GLY A 90 -7.49 -8.96 22.66
CA GLY A 90 -8.87 -9.22 22.23
C GLY A 90 -9.20 -8.61 20.88
N TRP A 91 -8.18 -8.38 20.04
CA TRP A 91 -8.35 -7.82 18.71
C TRP A 91 -8.97 -8.84 17.75
N TRP A 92 -9.67 -8.34 16.73
CA TRP A 92 -10.13 -9.18 15.63
C TRP A 92 -8.92 -9.78 14.89
N TYR A 93 -9.04 -11.04 14.50
CA TYR A 93 -8.04 -11.69 13.66
C TYR A 93 -8.61 -12.82 12.80
N ARG A 94 -7.88 -13.14 11.72
CA ARG A 94 -8.04 -14.36 10.91
C ARG A 94 -6.66 -14.91 10.63
N GLU A 95 -6.45 -16.22 10.76
CA GLU A 95 -5.11 -16.81 10.59
C GLU A 95 -5.08 -17.95 9.57
N SER A 96 -3.88 -18.22 9.05
CA SER A 96 -3.62 -19.35 8.15
C SER A 96 -4.03 -20.67 8.80
N LYS A 97 -4.58 -21.60 8.01
CA LYS A 97 -4.85 -22.97 8.49
C LYS A 97 -3.52 -23.69 8.77
N PRO A 98 -3.46 -24.63 9.74
CA PRO A 98 -2.25 -25.41 10.01
C PRO A 98 -1.68 -26.16 8.82
N THR A 99 -2.51 -26.45 7.81
CA THR A 99 -2.14 -27.14 6.57
C THR A 99 -1.58 -26.20 5.49
N SER A 100 -1.51 -24.90 5.74
CA SER A 100 -1.06 -23.91 4.76
C SER A 100 0.46 -23.90 4.65
N ASN A 101 0.99 -23.71 3.43
CA ASN A 101 2.44 -23.65 3.20
C ASN A 101 3.07 -22.35 3.72
N SER A 102 2.27 -21.31 3.94
CA SER A 102 2.67 -20.05 4.56
C SER A 102 1.86 -19.85 5.84
N ARG A 103 2.53 -19.41 6.92
CA ARG A 103 1.87 -19.02 8.17
C ARG A 103 1.65 -17.51 8.16
N TYR A 104 0.45 -17.08 8.48
CA TYR A 104 0.10 -15.66 8.57
C TYR A 104 -1.05 -15.41 9.55
N ILE A 105 -1.16 -14.18 10.03
CA ILE A 105 -2.31 -13.64 10.76
C ILE A 105 -2.71 -12.30 10.16
N PHE A 106 -4.00 -12.12 9.91
CA PHE A 106 -4.64 -10.84 9.62
C PHE A 106 -5.15 -10.22 10.91
N VAL A 107 -4.96 -8.91 11.05
CA VAL A 107 -5.54 -8.09 12.11
C VAL A 107 -6.07 -6.79 11.49
N HIS A 108 -7.04 -6.16 12.14
CA HIS A 108 -7.41 -4.80 11.76
C HIS A 108 -6.54 -3.78 12.49
N ASP A 109 -6.14 -2.72 11.77
CA ASP A 109 -5.66 -1.50 12.39
C ASP A 109 -6.83 -0.75 13.09
N PRO A 110 -6.58 0.38 13.80
CA PRO A 110 -7.62 1.15 14.48
C PRO A 110 -8.74 1.67 13.57
N ASP A 111 -8.45 1.86 12.29
CA ASP A 111 -9.37 2.42 11.30
C ASP A 111 -10.11 1.36 10.48
N GLY A 112 -9.75 0.07 10.64
CA GLY A 112 -10.38 -1.10 10.03
C GLY A 112 -9.60 -1.69 8.85
N TYR A 113 -8.40 -1.18 8.53
CA TYR A 113 -7.57 -1.70 7.45
C TYR A 113 -7.03 -3.09 7.79
N ASP A 114 -7.11 -4.02 6.84
CA ASP A 114 -6.51 -5.35 6.97
C ASP A 114 -4.98 -5.26 6.91
N ILE A 115 -4.34 -5.81 7.94
CA ILE A 115 -2.89 -5.93 8.05
C ILE A 115 -2.53 -7.41 8.11
N GLU A 116 -1.86 -7.91 7.07
CA GLU A 116 -1.33 -9.27 7.04
C GLU A 116 0.06 -9.31 7.66
N ILE A 117 0.30 -10.22 8.60
CA ILE A 117 1.61 -10.46 9.19
C ILE A 117 2.00 -11.91 8.92
N LEU A 118 3.03 -12.10 8.09
CA LEU A 118 3.50 -13.41 7.63
C LEU A 118 4.74 -13.87 8.40
N GLN A 119 4.86 -15.17 8.63
CA GLN A 119 6.11 -15.77 9.09
C GLN A 119 7.17 -15.69 7.98
N ALA A 120 8.24 -14.93 8.21
CA ALA A 120 9.38 -14.84 7.32
C ALA A 120 10.11 -16.20 7.22
N LYS A 121 10.62 -16.51 6.03
CA LYS A 121 11.50 -17.67 5.78
C LYS A 121 12.99 -17.37 6.12
N GLY A 122 13.32 -16.13 6.51
CA GLY A 122 14.63 -15.66 7.00
C GLY A 122 14.67 -14.11 7.12
N GLY A 123 15.38 -13.58 8.11
CA GLY A 123 15.45 -12.14 8.45
C GLY A 123 15.10 -11.87 9.93
N GLU A 124 15.67 -10.84 10.58
CA GLU A 124 15.59 -10.64 12.05
C GLU A 124 14.53 -9.64 12.53
N THR A 125 13.74 -8.99 11.67
CA THR A 125 12.80 -7.92 12.08
C THR A 125 11.50 -7.94 11.29
N ILE A 126 10.48 -7.23 11.80
CA ILE A 126 9.27 -6.95 11.03
C ILE A 126 9.64 -6.09 9.81
N SER A 127 9.17 -6.44 8.62
CA SER A 127 9.42 -5.69 7.39
C SER A 127 8.16 -5.52 6.55
N VAL A 128 8.01 -4.39 5.86
CA VAL A 128 6.90 -4.26 4.89
C VAL A 128 7.23 -5.08 3.65
N GLU A 129 6.25 -5.84 3.15
CA GLU A 129 6.44 -6.79 2.06
C GLU A 129 5.71 -6.33 0.79
N HIS A 130 4.38 -6.17 0.85
CA HIS A 130 3.59 -5.68 -0.27
C HIS A 130 2.33 -4.93 0.19
N ALA A 131 1.72 -4.21 -0.75
CA ALA A 131 0.33 -3.76 -0.67
C ALA A 131 -0.49 -4.58 -1.68
N ASN A 132 -1.64 -5.10 -1.24
CA ASN A 132 -2.57 -5.82 -2.10
C ASN A 132 -3.71 -4.89 -2.53
N ILE A 133 -3.91 -4.79 -3.85
CA ILE A 133 -4.95 -3.95 -4.45
C ILE A 133 -5.93 -4.84 -5.23
N THR A 134 -7.21 -4.71 -4.91
CA THR A 134 -8.30 -5.36 -5.63
C THR A 134 -8.68 -4.54 -6.85
N VAL A 135 -8.61 -5.16 -8.02
CA VAL A 135 -8.84 -4.56 -9.34
C VAL A 135 -10.04 -5.20 -10.01
N LYS A 136 -10.73 -4.48 -10.92
CA LYS A 136 -11.86 -5.05 -11.68
C LYS A 136 -11.38 -6.00 -12.77
N ASN A 137 -10.18 -5.75 -13.29
CA ASN A 137 -9.58 -6.61 -14.30
C ASN A 137 -8.05 -6.65 -14.19
N ILE A 138 -7.51 -7.83 -13.93
CA ILE A 138 -6.06 -8.00 -13.77
C ILE A 138 -5.31 -7.69 -15.06
N GLU A 139 -5.83 -8.06 -16.23
CA GLU A 139 -5.13 -7.84 -17.51
C GLU A 139 -4.99 -6.35 -17.86
N ARG A 140 -6.01 -5.56 -17.52
CA ARG A 140 -5.95 -4.09 -17.64
C ARG A 140 -4.89 -3.49 -16.72
N SER A 141 -4.81 -4.01 -15.49
CA SER A 141 -3.82 -3.60 -14.51
C SER A 141 -2.39 -3.96 -14.97
N ILE A 142 -2.18 -5.17 -15.48
CA ILE A 142 -0.91 -5.59 -16.09
C ILE A 142 -0.53 -4.62 -17.20
N LYS A 143 -1.45 -4.32 -18.12
CA LYS A 143 -1.18 -3.40 -19.23
C LYS A 143 -0.79 -2.00 -18.73
N PHE A 144 -1.47 -1.47 -17.72
CA PHE A 144 -1.11 -0.20 -17.10
C PHE A 144 0.32 -0.23 -16.54
N PHE A 145 0.63 -1.22 -15.71
CA PHE A 145 1.95 -1.33 -15.10
C PHE A 145 3.05 -1.64 -16.09
N GLN A 146 2.82 -2.43 -17.15
CA GLN A 146 3.80 -2.66 -18.21
C GLN A 146 4.03 -1.41 -19.06
N THR A 147 2.99 -0.59 -19.23
CA THR A 147 3.15 0.71 -19.89
C THR A 147 4.02 1.64 -19.04
N ALA A 148 3.74 1.72 -17.74
CA ALA A 148 4.56 2.49 -16.81
C ALA A 148 5.99 1.92 -16.72
N PHE A 149 6.11 0.59 -16.66
CA PHE A 149 7.31 -0.17 -16.32
C PHE A 149 7.49 -1.36 -17.28
N PRO A 150 8.11 -1.15 -18.45
CA PRO A 150 8.19 -2.17 -19.50
C PRO A 150 8.88 -3.48 -19.11
N ASP A 151 9.78 -3.43 -18.12
CA ASP A 151 10.54 -4.59 -17.64
C ASP A 151 9.80 -5.40 -16.55
N TRP A 152 8.61 -4.95 -16.12
CA TRP A 152 7.83 -5.68 -15.13
C TRP A 152 7.12 -6.89 -15.73
N GLN A 153 7.09 -7.96 -14.97
CA GLN A 153 6.55 -9.24 -15.38
C GLN A 153 5.75 -9.91 -14.26
N VAL A 154 4.94 -10.89 -14.64
CA VAL A 154 4.27 -11.79 -13.70
C VAL A 154 5.34 -12.57 -12.95
N ARG A 155 5.36 -12.45 -11.62
CA ARG A 155 6.29 -13.16 -10.73
C ARG A 155 5.68 -14.43 -10.18
N ASP A 156 4.41 -14.38 -9.82
CA ASP A 156 3.60 -15.51 -9.37
C ASP A 156 2.12 -15.21 -9.62
N GLN A 157 1.30 -16.23 -9.84
CA GLN A 157 -0.13 -16.04 -10.08
C GLN A 157 -0.91 -17.30 -9.72
N GLY A 158 -2.19 -17.13 -9.46
CA GLY A 158 -3.08 -18.26 -9.25
C GLY A 158 -4.54 -17.87 -9.37
N GLU A 159 -5.38 -18.88 -9.26
CA GLU A 159 -6.82 -18.75 -9.31
C GLU A 159 -7.40 -19.67 -8.24
N SER A 160 -8.15 -19.07 -7.30
CA SER A 160 -8.92 -19.83 -6.30
C SER A 160 -10.38 -19.41 -6.37
N ASP A 161 -10.84 -18.55 -5.47
CA ASP A 161 -12.15 -17.90 -5.54
C ASP A 161 -12.18 -16.74 -6.55
N CYS A 162 -11.00 -16.16 -6.81
CA CYS A 162 -10.72 -15.10 -7.76
C CYS A 162 -9.29 -15.26 -8.28
N LYS A 163 -8.96 -14.52 -9.34
CA LYS A 163 -7.59 -14.47 -9.87
C LYS A 163 -6.75 -13.56 -8.98
N TRP A 164 -5.51 -13.94 -8.76
CA TRP A 164 -4.52 -13.12 -8.07
C TRP A 164 -3.18 -13.19 -8.79
N LEU A 165 -2.38 -12.13 -8.63
CA LEU A 165 -1.13 -11.93 -9.33
C LEU A 165 -0.14 -11.15 -8.47
N HIS A 166 1.11 -11.61 -8.41
CA HIS A 166 2.26 -10.81 -8.02
C HIS A 166 2.93 -10.26 -9.28
N PHE A 167 2.89 -8.94 -9.46
CA PHE A 167 3.41 -8.28 -10.66
C PHE A 167 4.54 -7.33 -10.31
N GLY A 168 5.72 -7.49 -10.90
CA GLY A 168 6.90 -6.76 -10.41
C GLY A 168 8.19 -6.92 -11.21
N GLY A 169 9.21 -6.21 -10.75
CA GLY A 169 10.60 -6.36 -11.18
C GLY A 169 11.37 -7.36 -10.33
N ALA A 170 12.71 -7.30 -10.37
CA ALA A 170 13.57 -8.23 -9.65
C ALA A 170 13.45 -8.13 -8.11
N THR A 171 13.32 -6.92 -7.60
CA THR A 171 13.37 -6.62 -6.16
C THR A 171 12.01 -6.27 -5.57
N ASP A 172 11.13 -5.67 -6.37
CA ASP A 172 9.87 -5.09 -5.91
C ASP A 172 8.71 -5.64 -6.72
N TYR A 173 7.54 -5.78 -6.10
CA TYR A 173 6.30 -6.18 -6.77
C TYR A 173 5.07 -5.65 -6.03
N ILE A 174 3.94 -5.62 -6.74
CA ILE A 174 2.63 -5.39 -6.17
C ILE A 174 1.78 -6.66 -6.26
N ALA A 175 0.95 -6.89 -5.26
CA ALA A 175 -0.05 -7.95 -5.31
C ALA A 175 -1.38 -7.38 -5.82
N LEU A 176 -1.97 -8.04 -6.80
CA LEU A 176 -3.25 -7.68 -7.40
C LEU A 176 -4.22 -8.85 -7.23
N GLU A 177 -5.47 -8.55 -6.89
CA GLU A 177 -6.56 -9.52 -6.82
C GLU A 177 -7.73 -9.03 -7.70
N GLU A 178 -8.34 -9.91 -8.50
CA GLU A 178 -9.50 -9.54 -9.32
C GLU A 178 -10.78 -9.62 -8.47
N ALA A 179 -11.61 -8.58 -8.51
CA ALA A 179 -12.87 -8.56 -7.78
C ALA A 179 -13.77 -9.74 -8.15
N ARG A 180 -14.47 -10.28 -7.14
CA ARG A 180 -15.40 -11.39 -7.32
C ARG A 180 -16.56 -11.00 -8.22
N VAL A 181 -16.99 -11.93 -9.08
CA VAL A 181 -18.11 -11.72 -10.00
C VAL A 181 -19.37 -11.29 -9.22
N GLY A 182 -19.92 -10.14 -9.57
CA GLY A 182 -21.14 -9.60 -8.95
C GLY A 182 -20.90 -8.76 -7.68
N GLN A 183 -19.64 -8.57 -7.27
CA GLN A 183 -19.30 -7.65 -6.19
C GLN A 183 -18.92 -6.28 -6.79
N PRO A 184 -19.71 -5.21 -6.56
CA PRO A 184 -19.35 -3.89 -7.04
C PRO A 184 -18.10 -3.41 -6.31
N LEU A 185 -17.07 -3.01 -7.07
CA LEU A 185 -15.96 -2.21 -6.54
C LEU A 185 -16.39 -0.75 -6.52
N GLU A 186 -16.87 -0.31 -5.37
CA GLU A 186 -17.23 1.09 -5.17
C GLU A 186 -15.97 1.86 -4.79
N ARG A 187 -15.64 2.88 -5.57
CA ARG A 187 -14.65 3.87 -5.14
C ARG A 187 -15.41 4.86 -4.25
N GLY A 188 -14.98 4.99 -2.99
CA GLY A 188 -15.40 6.13 -2.19
C GLY A 188 -15.04 7.44 -2.89
N GLU A 189 -15.76 8.53 -2.62
CA GLU A 189 -15.25 9.85 -2.97
C GLU A 189 -13.85 10.05 -2.37
N TYR A 190 -13.04 10.97 -2.93
CA TYR A 190 -11.67 11.29 -2.46
C TYR A 190 -11.58 11.63 -0.95
N MET A 191 -12.72 11.75 -0.27
CA MET A 191 -12.94 12.05 1.14
C MET A 191 -13.17 10.81 2.03
N ARG A 192 -13.01 9.56 1.55
CA ARG A 192 -13.19 8.31 2.33
C ARG A 192 -11.81 7.68 2.74
N PRO A 193 -11.74 6.75 3.72
CA PRO A 193 -10.58 6.00 4.16
C PRO A 193 -10.47 4.84 3.18
N ASP A 194 -10.01 5.16 1.99
CA ASP A 194 -9.48 4.13 1.13
C ASP A 194 -7.96 4.31 1.15
N ILE A 195 -7.21 3.45 0.47
CA ILE A 195 -5.88 3.90 0.06
C ILE A 195 -6.07 5.09 -0.87
N ASN A 196 -5.37 6.19 -0.58
CA ASN A 196 -5.36 7.32 -1.51
C ASN A 196 -4.56 6.97 -2.76
N HIS A 197 -3.33 6.49 -2.54
CA HIS A 197 -2.41 6.07 -3.58
C HIS A 197 -1.29 5.17 -3.03
N VAL A 198 -0.70 4.41 -3.95
CA VAL A 198 0.59 3.74 -3.74
C VAL A 198 1.64 4.48 -4.58
N GLY A 199 2.76 4.83 -3.95
CA GLY A 199 3.86 5.55 -4.56
C GLY A 199 4.96 4.63 -5.10
N PHE A 200 5.45 4.91 -6.31
CA PHE A 200 6.63 4.28 -6.92
C PHE A 200 7.78 5.29 -7.04
N ALA A 201 8.95 4.93 -6.50
CA ALA A 201 10.18 5.68 -6.72
C ALA A 201 10.81 5.26 -8.05
N VAL A 202 10.85 6.18 -9.02
CA VAL A 202 11.36 6.00 -10.38
C VAL A 202 12.64 6.81 -10.59
N SER A 203 13.49 6.37 -11.52
CA SER A 203 14.73 7.07 -11.87
C SER A 203 14.58 8.08 -13.01
N ASP A 204 13.45 8.04 -13.72
CA ASP A 204 13.15 8.92 -14.85
C ASP A 204 11.61 9.08 -14.94
N LEU A 205 11.09 10.10 -14.27
CA LEU A 205 9.66 10.38 -14.24
C LEU A 205 9.16 10.83 -15.61
N ALA A 206 9.96 11.59 -16.37
CA ALA A 206 9.58 12.08 -17.68
C ALA A 206 9.31 10.92 -18.66
N ALA A 207 10.15 9.88 -18.64
CA ALA A 207 9.94 8.69 -19.46
C ALA A 207 8.68 7.92 -19.06
N VAL A 208 8.41 7.77 -17.75
CA VAL A 208 7.17 7.11 -17.26
C VAL A 208 5.94 7.89 -17.70
N LYS A 209 5.92 9.22 -17.50
CA LYS A 209 4.84 10.11 -17.95
C LYS A 209 4.62 9.98 -19.46
N GLY A 210 5.70 10.03 -20.23
CA GLY A 210 5.63 9.94 -21.69
C GLY A 210 4.96 8.65 -22.17
N ARG A 211 5.29 7.50 -21.55
CA ARG A 211 4.64 6.21 -21.87
C ARG A 211 3.16 6.19 -21.48
N LEU A 212 2.82 6.66 -20.28
CA LEU A 212 1.44 6.66 -19.79
C LEU A 212 0.54 7.59 -20.63
N LEU A 213 1.00 8.80 -20.93
CA LEU A 213 0.27 9.75 -21.78
C LEU A 213 0.13 9.22 -23.21
N ALA A 214 1.17 8.62 -23.79
CA ALA A 214 1.10 8.01 -25.12
C ALA A 214 0.08 6.85 -25.19
N ALA A 215 -0.14 6.16 -24.07
CA ALA A 215 -1.16 5.12 -23.92
C ALA A 215 -2.55 5.66 -23.53
N SER A 216 -2.74 6.98 -23.49
CA SER A 216 -4.01 7.67 -23.15
C SER A 216 -4.48 7.48 -21.69
N TYR A 217 -3.56 7.21 -20.76
CA TYR A 217 -3.90 7.27 -19.33
C TYR A 217 -4.05 8.71 -18.86
N THR A 218 -4.98 8.92 -17.93
CA THR A 218 -5.32 10.25 -17.41
C THR A 218 -4.36 10.66 -16.31
N GLU A 219 -3.70 11.79 -16.47
CA GLU A 219 -2.92 12.43 -15.41
C GLU A 219 -3.87 13.05 -14.37
N GLY A 220 -3.57 12.81 -13.09
CA GLY A 220 -4.30 13.35 -11.94
C GLY A 220 -3.84 14.76 -11.58
N MET A 221 -3.69 15.01 -10.28
CA MET A 221 -3.28 16.34 -9.81
C MET A 221 -1.90 16.73 -10.35
N THR A 222 -1.79 17.93 -10.92
CA THR A 222 -0.50 18.55 -11.21
C THR A 222 0.09 19.15 -9.95
N VAL A 223 1.35 18.81 -9.67
CA VAL A 223 2.06 19.27 -8.49
C VAL A 223 3.32 20.00 -8.91
N GLU A 224 3.53 21.20 -8.37
CA GLU A 224 4.74 21.98 -8.64
C GLU A 224 6.01 21.20 -8.24
N PRO A 225 7.07 21.26 -9.06
CA PRO A 225 8.35 20.66 -8.73
C PRO A 225 8.87 21.13 -7.36
N ALA A 226 9.27 20.18 -6.52
CA ALA A 226 10.00 20.49 -5.30
C ALA A 226 11.50 20.37 -5.57
N GLU A 227 12.33 21.12 -4.83
CA GLU A 227 13.79 21.08 -4.98
C GLU A 227 14.39 19.67 -4.91
N GLU A 228 13.76 18.77 -4.16
CA GLU A 228 14.32 17.45 -3.81
C GLU A 228 13.60 16.29 -4.53
N ARG A 229 12.50 16.57 -5.24
CA ARG A 229 11.70 15.54 -5.91
C ARG A 229 10.74 16.09 -6.95
N LEU A 230 10.47 15.27 -7.95
CA LEU A 230 9.38 15.42 -8.91
C LEU A 230 8.30 14.39 -8.63
N ARG A 231 7.04 14.73 -8.91
CA ARG A 231 5.89 13.84 -8.69
C ARG A 231 4.91 13.93 -9.85
N ALA A 232 4.29 12.80 -10.17
CA ALA A 232 3.14 12.75 -11.05
C ALA A 232 2.13 11.70 -10.55
N TYR A 233 0.86 11.93 -10.83
CA TYR A 233 -0.24 11.06 -10.44
C TYR A 233 -0.97 10.60 -11.69
N PHE A 234 -1.29 9.32 -11.82
CA PHE A 234 -2.06 8.79 -12.95
C PHE A 234 -3.16 7.85 -12.49
N PHE A 235 -4.30 7.92 -13.15
CA PHE A 235 -5.38 6.96 -12.97
C PHE A 235 -5.19 5.76 -13.90
N ASP A 236 -5.37 4.56 -13.36
CA ASP A 236 -5.57 3.36 -14.19
C ASP A 236 -7.02 3.25 -14.71
N GLU A 237 -7.33 2.15 -15.40
CA GLU A 237 -8.66 1.91 -15.97
C GLU A 237 -9.73 1.58 -14.92
N ASP A 238 -9.34 1.24 -13.69
CA ASP A 238 -10.25 0.98 -12.58
C ASP A 238 -10.53 2.24 -11.74
N GLY A 239 -9.76 3.30 -12.00
CA GLY A 239 -9.86 4.61 -11.38
C GLY A 239 -8.96 4.75 -10.16
N PHE A 240 -8.02 3.84 -9.92
CA PHE A 240 -7.06 3.96 -8.83
C PHE A 240 -5.97 4.98 -9.19
N GLU A 241 -5.60 5.86 -8.25
CA GLU A 241 -4.56 6.87 -8.47
C GLU A 241 -3.20 6.34 -8.01
N TRP A 242 -2.23 6.34 -8.94
CA TRP A 242 -0.86 5.89 -8.70
C TRP A 242 0.08 7.09 -8.67
N GLU A 243 0.93 7.18 -7.63
CA GLU A 243 1.94 8.23 -7.53
C GLU A 243 3.29 7.71 -8.06
N PHE A 244 3.95 8.50 -8.91
CA PHE A 244 5.31 8.25 -9.40
C PHE A 244 6.21 9.39 -8.95
N ILE A 245 7.33 9.04 -8.32
CA ILE A 245 8.21 9.98 -7.62
C ILE A 245 9.64 9.79 -8.14
N GLU A 246 10.24 10.86 -8.63
CA GLU A 246 11.68 10.88 -8.90
C GLU A 246 12.35 11.71 -7.82
N TYR A 247 13.23 11.08 -7.04
CA TYR A 247 14.02 11.78 -6.03
C TYR A 247 15.24 12.41 -6.71
N LEU A 248 15.35 13.73 -6.59
CA LEU A 248 16.46 14.48 -7.15
C LEU A 248 17.62 14.38 -6.16
N LEU A 249 18.69 13.71 -6.57
CA LEU A 249 19.90 13.60 -5.75
C LEU A 249 20.41 15.02 -5.45
N LYS A 250 20.63 15.31 -4.17
CA LYS A 250 21.51 16.39 -3.73
C LYS A 250 22.95 15.89 -3.70
#